data_AF-A0A6G3PW01-F1
#
_entry.id   AF-A0A6G3PW01-F1
#
_cell.length_a   1.000
_cell.length_b   1.000
_cell.length_c   1.000
_cell.angle_alpha   90.00
_cell.angle_beta   90.00
_cell.angle_gamma   90.00
#
_symmetry.space_group_name_H-M   'P 1'
#
loop_
_entity.id
_entity.type
_entity.pdbx_description
1 polymer ?
#
loop_
_entity_poly.entity_id
_entity_poly.type
_entity_poly.pdbx_seq_one_letter_code
_entity_poly.pdbx_strand_id
1 'polypeptide(L)'
;MAEKGGRLGGAGSACELPVTFDLAAAWKPKKIEVEPADEENPLAEALADLTEQGTVRMACEIDAKPAGNIGFLRVWRGDASDRDDPGAVLKAFTADDPETKKATYTRVEAGGLPAAEVEYTVYSELLEEEKRQRAFAVSTPDGPVVVHLGGMDTAEHTAMLPAYELAKRSLKLG
;
A
#
# COMPACT_ATOMS: atom_id res chain seq x y z
N MET A 1 1.30 -19.44 -5.55
CA MET A 1 1.18 -18.52 -4.39
C MET A 1 2.56 -18.38 -3.74
N ALA A 2 2.90 -17.21 -3.21
CA ALA A 2 4.19 -17.02 -2.53
C ALA A 2 4.25 -17.81 -1.21
N GLU A 3 5.45 -18.30 -0.87
CA GLU A 3 5.75 -18.90 0.44
C GLU A 3 5.70 -17.82 1.54
N LYS A 4 5.29 -18.19 2.76
CA LYS A 4 5.17 -17.25 3.87
C LYS A 4 6.52 -17.02 4.55
N GLY A 5 6.88 -15.76 4.78
CA GLY A 5 8.14 -15.35 5.41
C GLY A 5 7.99 -14.72 6.80
N GLY A 6 6.82 -14.21 7.13
CA GLY A 6 6.56 -13.51 8.38
C GLY A 6 5.17 -12.88 8.40
N ARG A 7 4.89 -12.09 9.43
CA ARG A 7 3.64 -11.33 9.57
C ARG A 7 3.95 -9.86 9.84
N LEU A 8 3.13 -8.99 9.28
CA LEU A 8 3.16 -7.54 9.50
C LEU A 8 1.87 -7.09 10.18
N GLY A 9 1.94 -6.01 10.95
CA GLY A 9 0.80 -5.42 11.63
C GLY A 9 0.54 -5.99 13.02
N GLY A 10 -0.40 -5.38 13.75
CA GLY A 10 -0.63 -5.64 15.16
C GLY A 10 0.48 -5.10 16.08
N ALA A 11 0.20 -5.09 17.38
CA ALA A 11 1.12 -4.59 18.40
C ALA A 11 2.46 -5.35 18.40
N GLY A 12 3.56 -4.63 18.53
CA GLY A 12 4.93 -5.14 18.55
C GLY A 12 5.50 -5.57 17.19
N SER A 13 4.77 -5.35 16.09
CA SER A 13 5.29 -5.65 14.75
C SER A 13 6.21 -4.54 14.22
N ALA A 14 6.96 -4.84 13.16
CA ALA A 14 7.84 -3.86 12.51
C ALA A 14 7.12 -2.58 12.07
N CYS A 15 5.82 -2.70 11.73
CA CYS A 15 4.91 -1.60 11.46
C CYS A 15 3.57 -1.92 12.12
N GLU A 16 3.27 -1.32 13.28
CA GLU A 16 2.08 -1.64 14.09
C GLU A 16 0.77 -1.15 13.46
N LEU A 17 0.11 -1.96 12.64
CA LEU A 17 -1.12 -1.64 11.88
C LEU A 17 -2.38 -2.15 12.60
N PRO A 18 -3.57 -1.54 12.38
CA PRO A 18 -4.86 -2.05 12.88
C PRO A 18 -5.34 -3.31 12.13
N VAL A 19 -4.51 -3.84 11.25
CA VAL A 19 -4.66 -5.12 10.57
C VAL A 19 -3.40 -5.93 10.72
N THR A 20 -3.51 -7.24 10.57
CA THR A 20 -2.35 -8.13 10.38
C THR A 20 -2.45 -8.84 9.04
N PHE A 21 -1.32 -9.14 8.41
CA PHE A 21 -1.27 -10.00 7.24
C PHE A 21 0.10 -10.68 7.09
N ASP A 22 0.13 -11.79 6.38
CA ASP A 22 1.35 -12.55 6.13
C ASP A 22 2.15 -11.93 4.97
N LEU A 23 3.47 -11.91 5.10
CA LEU A 23 4.43 -11.46 4.08
C LEU A 23 5.01 -12.65 3.33
N ALA A 24 5.41 -12.42 2.08
CA ALA A 24 6.15 -13.41 1.30
C ALA A 24 7.56 -13.64 1.87
N ALA A 25 8.12 -14.83 1.66
CA ALA A 25 9.47 -15.19 2.06
C ALA A 25 10.50 -14.17 1.55
N ALA A 26 11.42 -13.78 2.43
CA ALA A 26 12.46 -12.77 2.19
C ALA A 26 11.99 -11.32 1.95
N TRP A 27 10.69 -11.02 1.97
CA TRP A 27 10.22 -9.63 1.95
C TRP A 27 10.44 -8.96 3.31
N LYS A 28 10.95 -7.73 3.33
CA LYS A 28 11.40 -7.07 4.57
C LYS A 28 10.63 -5.78 4.85
N PRO A 29 9.80 -5.73 5.92
CA PRO A 29 9.11 -4.52 6.29
C PRO A 29 10.06 -3.52 6.95
N LYS A 30 9.87 -2.25 6.61
CA LYS A 30 10.52 -1.10 7.22
C LYS A 30 9.46 -0.04 7.52
N LYS A 31 9.44 0.42 8.77
CA LYS A 31 8.59 1.54 9.18
C LYS A 31 9.06 2.81 8.47
N ILE A 32 8.11 3.59 7.97
CA ILE A 32 8.37 4.94 7.51
C ILE A 32 8.13 5.86 8.69
N GLU A 33 9.15 6.63 9.04
CA GLU A 33 9.06 7.67 10.06
C GLU A 33 8.83 8.98 9.32
N VAL A 34 7.60 9.48 9.42
CA VAL A 34 7.24 10.81 8.95
C VAL A 34 7.20 11.68 10.19
N GLU A 35 8.12 12.63 10.27
CA GLU A 35 8.03 13.67 11.30
C GLU A 35 6.82 14.56 10.95
N PRO A 36 5.97 14.91 11.93
CA PRO A 36 4.87 15.82 11.68
C PRO A 36 5.41 17.14 11.12
N ALA A 37 4.67 17.72 10.17
CA ALA A 37 5.00 19.04 9.64
C ALA A 37 5.14 20.03 10.80
N ASP A 38 6.32 20.65 10.88
CA ASP A 38 6.66 21.70 11.84
C ASP A 38 7.01 22.94 11.02
N GLU A 39 6.43 24.10 11.36
CA GLU A 39 6.71 25.37 10.68
C GLU A 39 8.20 25.75 10.75
N GLU A 40 8.95 25.18 11.71
CA GLU A 40 10.40 25.37 11.85
C GLU A 40 11.24 24.38 11.03
N ASN A 41 10.63 23.35 10.40
CA ASN A 41 11.33 22.33 9.62
C ASN A 41 10.73 22.12 8.22
N PRO A 42 11.13 22.92 7.21
CA PRO A 42 10.64 22.78 5.83
C PRO A 42 11.02 21.44 5.16
N LEU A 43 11.96 20.66 5.73
CA LEU A 43 12.21 19.28 5.27
C LEU A 43 11.12 18.32 5.72
N ALA A 44 10.46 18.56 6.86
CA ALA A 44 9.36 17.74 7.34
C ALA A 44 8.12 17.91 6.45
N GLU A 45 7.83 19.14 6.01
CA GLU A 45 6.74 19.42 5.07
C GLU A 45 6.97 18.74 3.70
N ALA A 46 8.18 18.86 3.14
CA ALA A 46 8.53 18.18 1.89
C ALA A 46 8.52 16.64 2.00
N LEU A 47 8.80 16.08 3.18
CA LEU A 47 8.69 14.64 3.44
C LEU A 47 7.24 14.19 3.65
N ALA A 48 6.39 15.05 4.22
CA ALA A 48 4.95 14.79 4.32
C ALA A 48 4.34 14.65 2.92
N ASP A 49 4.63 15.57 2.00
CA ASP A 49 4.15 15.49 0.61
C ASP A 49 4.56 14.18 -0.10
N LEU A 50 5.70 13.59 0.26
CA LEU A 50 6.17 12.32 -0.30
C LEU A 50 5.54 11.08 0.35
N THR A 51 4.86 11.25 1.48
CA THR A 51 4.32 10.17 2.31
C THR A 51 2.82 10.27 2.52
N GLU A 52 2.18 11.30 1.99
CA GLU A 52 0.73 11.41 1.85
C GLU A 52 0.33 11.04 0.42
N GLN A 53 -0.81 10.38 0.27
CA GLN A 53 -1.42 10.13 -1.03
C GLN A 53 -2.94 10.07 -0.89
N GLY A 54 -3.64 11.06 -1.44
CA GLY A 54 -5.06 11.25 -1.22
C GLY A 54 -5.37 11.49 0.26
N THR A 55 -6.18 10.62 0.88
CA THR A 55 -6.57 10.74 2.30
C THR A 55 -5.77 9.82 3.24
N VAL A 56 -4.67 9.24 2.78
CA VAL A 56 -3.89 8.26 3.55
C VAL A 56 -2.41 8.59 3.58
N ARG A 57 -1.74 8.15 4.66
CA ARG A 57 -0.31 8.36 4.91
C ARG A 57 0.46 7.04 4.92
N MET A 58 1.66 7.03 4.37
CA MET A 58 2.50 5.83 4.30
C MET A 58 2.97 5.44 5.70
N ALA A 59 2.65 4.22 6.10
CA ALA A 59 3.01 3.67 7.41
C ALA A 59 4.16 2.66 7.32
N CYS A 60 4.29 1.97 6.18
CA CYS A 60 5.24 0.89 6.02
C CYS A 60 5.61 0.68 4.56
N GLU A 61 6.88 0.42 4.30
CA GLU A 61 7.37 -0.09 3.03
C GLU A 61 7.92 -1.50 3.23
N ILE A 62 7.59 -2.43 2.35
CA ILE A 62 8.06 -3.82 2.38
C ILE A 62 8.90 -4.07 1.15
N ASP A 63 10.21 -4.21 1.36
CA ASP A 63 11.22 -4.39 0.33
C ASP A 63 11.21 -5.82 -0.24
N ALA A 64 11.02 -5.91 -1.55
CA ALA A 64 11.02 -7.17 -2.30
C ALA A 64 12.42 -7.56 -2.82
N LYS A 65 13.43 -6.68 -2.73
CA LYS A 65 14.79 -6.91 -3.22
C LYS A 65 15.47 -8.15 -2.65
N PRO A 66 15.37 -8.45 -1.35
CA PRO A 66 15.97 -9.67 -0.83
C PRO A 66 15.29 -10.95 -1.36
N ALA A 67 14.11 -10.84 -1.97
CA ALA A 67 13.42 -11.92 -2.66
C ALA A 67 13.69 -11.97 -4.19
N GLY A 68 14.57 -11.12 -4.71
CA GLY A 68 14.98 -11.10 -6.12
C GLY A 68 14.15 -10.17 -7.04
N ASN A 69 13.26 -9.36 -6.47
CA ASN A 69 12.45 -8.36 -7.16
C ASN A 69 13.08 -6.95 -7.00
N ILE A 70 12.55 -5.90 -7.63
CA ILE A 70 13.04 -4.51 -7.50
C ILE A 70 12.00 -3.62 -6.81
N GLY A 71 10.73 -4.02 -6.84
CA GLY A 71 9.63 -3.21 -6.30
C GLY A 71 9.36 -3.39 -4.81
N PHE A 72 8.20 -2.86 -4.40
CA PHE A 72 7.79 -2.78 -3.00
C PHE A 72 6.29 -3.03 -2.87
N LEU A 73 5.89 -3.55 -1.70
CA LEU A 73 4.55 -3.31 -1.18
C LEU A 73 4.61 -2.10 -0.26
N ARG A 74 3.65 -1.19 -0.38
CA ARG A 74 3.52 -0.04 0.53
C ARG A 74 2.19 -0.12 1.24
N VAL A 75 2.21 0.20 2.53
CA VAL A 75 1.01 0.22 3.36
C VAL A 75 0.76 1.64 3.83
N TRP A 76 -0.47 2.10 3.62
CA TRP A 76 -0.93 3.43 3.95
C TRP A 76 -2.09 3.36 4.95
N ARG A 77 -2.28 4.41 5.74
CA ARG A 77 -3.36 4.53 6.72
C ARG A 77 -4.03 5.90 6.66
N GLY A 78 -5.35 5.91 6.77
CA GLY A 78 -6.10 7.13 7.05
C GLY A 78 -6.33 7.30 8.56
N ASP A 79 -6.94 8.43 8.92
CA ASP A 79 -7.28 8.73 10.31
C ASP A 79 -8.50 7.92 10.78
N ALA A 80 -8.64 7.72 12.10
CA ALA A 80 -9.76 6.97 12.68
C ALA A 80 -11.13 7.67 12.52
N SER A 81 -11.11 8.99 12.27
CA SER A 81 -12.29 9.77 11.88
C SER A 81 -12.76 9.45 10.47
N ASP A 82 -11.87 8.94 9.61
CA ASP A 82 -12.17 8.64 8.23
C ASP A 82 -12.88 7.30 8.17
N ARG A 83 -14.20 7.36 8.05
CA ARG A 83 -15.09 6.19 7.98
C ARG A 83 -15.46 5.85 6.54
N ASP A 84 -14.65 6.33 5.59
CA ASP A 84 -14.92 6.17 4.17
C ASP A 84 -14.97 4.70 3.77
N ASP A 85 -15.85 4.44 2.81
CA ASP A 85 -15.90 3.17 2.09
C ASP A 85 -14.54 2.90 1.42
N PRO A 86 -14.05 1.64 1.40
CA PRO A 86 -12.75 1.31 0.81
C PRO A 86 -12.59 1.77 -0.65
N GLY A 87 -13.67 1.76 -1.44
CA GLY A 87 -13.65 2.24 -2.82
C GLY A 87 -13.53 3.75 -2.92
N ALA A 88 -14.10 4.51 -1.99
CA ALA A 88 -13.90 5.96 -1.90
C ALA A 88 -12.46 6.31 -1.55
N VAL A 89 -11.86 5.60 -0.58
CA VAL A 89 -10.43 5.76 -0.22
C VAL A 89 -9.54 5.51 -1.43
N LEU A 90 -9.76 4.42 -2.17
CA LEU A 90 -8.96 4.13 -3.37
C LEU A 90 -9.13 5.16 -4.48
N LYS A 91 -10.32 5.73 -4.66
CA LYS A 91 -10.55 6.81 -5.65
C LYS A 91 -9.76 8.05 -5.30
N ALA A 92 -9.77 8.47 -4.03
CA ALA A 92 -8.98 9.60 -3.55
C ALA A 92 -7.48 9.31 -3.74
N PHE A 93 -7.03 8.12 -3.35
CA PHE A 93 -5.64 7.67 -3.49
C PHE A 93 -5.13 7.76 -4.95
N THR A 94 -5.92 7.32 -5.92
CA THR A 94 -5.53 7.38 -7.34
C THR A 94 -5.72 8.75 -7.99
N ALA A 95 -6.64 9.58 -7.48
CA ALA A 95 -6.88 10.92 -8.04
C ALA A 95 -5.75 11.90 -7.71
N ASP A 96 -4.99 11.61 -6.67
CA ASP A 96 -3.85 12.40 -6.21
C ASP A 96 -2.58 12.18 -7.07
N ASP A 97 -2.52 11.09 -7.85
CA ASP A 97 -1.45 10.85 -8.82
C ASP A 97 -1.94 11.24 -10.23
N PRO A 98 -1.46 12.38 -10.80
CA PRO A 98 -1.91 12.89 -12.09
C PRO A 98 -1.55 11.97 -13.26
N GLU A 99 -0.58 11.07 -13.09
CA GLU A 99 -0.17 10.10 -14.11
C GLU A 99 -1.06 8.85 -14.13
N THR A 100 -2.02 8.74 -13.19
CA THR A 100 -2.96 7.62 -13.14
C THR A 100 -3.90 7.61 -14.35
N LYS A 101 -3.95 6.45 -15.02
CA LYS A 101 -4.82 6.17 -16.17
C LYS A 101 -5.51 4.82 -16.01
N LYS A 102 -6.64 4.65 -16.70
CA LYS A 102 -7.35 3.36 -16.86
C LYS A 102 -7.73 2.68 -15.53
N ALA A 103 -8.00 3.47 -14.48
CA ALA A 103 -8.36 2.94 -13.17
C ALA A 103 -9.69 2.16 -13.20
N THR A 104 -9.66 0.92 -12.74
CA THR A 104 -10.81 0.04 -12.62
C THR A 104 -10.96 -0.40 -11.17
N TYR A 105 -12.12 -0.14 -10.58
CA TYR A 105 -12.41 -0.40 -9.17
C TYR A 105 -13.37 -1.58 -9.04
N THR A 106 -13.03 -2.52 -8.18
CA THR A 106 -13.81 -3.74 -7.94
C THR A 106 -14.03 -3.93 -6.45
N ARG A 107 -15.23 -4.37 -6.06
CA ARG A 107 -15.47 -4.83 -4.68
C ARG A 107 -14.92 -6.24 -4.53
N VAL A 108 -14.13 -6.47 -3.49
CA VAL A 108 -13.46 -7.75 -3.22
C VAL A 108 -13.54 -8.06 -1.73
N GLU A 109 -12.91 -9.16 -1.33
CA GLU A 109 -12.67 -9.48 0.08
C GLU A 109 -11.17 -9.55 0.34
N ALA A 110 -10.76 -9.09 1.53
CA ALA A 110 -9.40 -9.25 2.05
C ALA A 110 -9.47 -10.04 3.36
N GLY A 111 -9.06 -11.31 3.32
CA GLY A 111 -9.17 -12.24 4.44
C GLY A 111 -10.57 -12.35 5.06
N GLY A 112 -11.60 -12.23 4.22
CA GLY A 112 -13.02 -12.28 4.61
C GLY A 112 -13.61 -10.94 5.06
N LEU A 113 -12.82 -9.85 5.08
CA LEU A 113 -13.33 -8.50 5.30
C LEU A 113 -13.80 -7.87 3.98
N PRO A 114 -14.89 -7.09 3.99
CA PRO A 114 -15.27 -6.26 2.85
C PRO A 114 -14.13 -5.32 2.45
N ALA A 115 -13.79 -5.31 1.17
CA ALA A 115 -12.68 -4.56 0.63
C ALA A 115 -13.01 -3.99 -0.75
N ALA A 116 -12.17 -3.06 -1.22
CA ALA A 116 -12.13 -2.66 -2.61
C ALA A 116 -10.73 -2.88 -3.15
N GLU A 117 -10.62 -3.10 -4.46
CA GLU A 117 -9.36 -3.23 -5.18
C GLU A 117 -9.42 -2.34 -6.42
N VAL A 118 -8.30 -1.69 -6.73
CA VAL A 118 -8.12 -0.87 -7.91
C VAL A 118 -6.95 -1.38 -8.72
N GLU A 119 -7.16 -1.57 -10.01
CA GLU A 119 -6.11 -1.81 -11.02
C GLU A 119 -6.02 -0.58 -11.92
N TYR A 120 -4.81 -0.10 -12.16
CA TYR A 120 -4.57 1.12 -12.95
C TYR A 120 -3.18 1.10 -13.58
N THR A 121 -2.91 2.07 -14.44
CA THR A 121 -1.60 2.31 -15.04
C THR A 121 -1.09 3.68 -14.67
N VAL A 122 0.22 3.82 -14.51
CA VAL A 122 0.92 5.08 -14.31
C VAL A 122 2.02 5.20 -15.36
N TYR A 123 2.25 6.39 -15.91
CA TYR A 123 3.39 6.60 -16.80
C TYR A 123 4.68 6.70 -15.99
N SER A 124 5.69 5.93 -16.38
CA SER A 124 7.01 5.94 -15.76
C SER A 124 7.96 6.74 -16.64
N GLU A 125 8.25 7.98 -16.26
CA GLU A 125 9.21 8.83 -17.01
C GLU A 125 10.59 8.17 -17.14
N LEU A 126 11.03 7.44 -16.10
CA LEU A 126 12.32 6.75 -16.08
C LEU A 126 12.46 5.69 -17.19
N LEU A 127 11.35 5.04 -17.56
CA LEU A 127 11.32 3.95 -18.54
C LEU A 127 10.56 4.32 -19.81
N GLU A 128 10.01 5.53 -19.86
CA GLU A 128 9.17 6.05 -20.94
C GLU A 128 8.00 5.11 -21.34
N GLU A 129 7.38 4.46 -20.34
CA GLU A 129 6.31 3.47 -20.56
C GLU A 129 5.19 3.54 -19.51
N GLU A 130 4.01 3.01 -19.87
CA GLU A 130 2.93 2.77 -18.91
C GLU A 130 3.21 1.49 -18.11
N LYS A 131 3.26 1.61 -16.78
CA LYS A 131 3.38 0.47 -15.87
C LYS A 131 2.09 0.21 -15.11
N ARG A 132 1.78 -1.07 -14.88
CA ARG A 132 0.64 -1.47 -14.04
C ARG A 132 0.91 -1.26 -12.57
N GLN A 133 -0.13 -0.86 -11.85
CA GLN A 133 -0.17 -0.72 -10.40
C GLN A 133 -1.48 -1.34 -9.89
N ARG A 134 -1.48 -1.75 -8.62
CA ARG A 134 -2.69 -2.29 -7.98
C ARG A 134 -2.70 -2.04 -6.49
N ALA A 135 -3.85 -1.66 -5.94
CA ALA A 135 -4.02 -1.51 -4.51
C ALA A 135 -5.33 -2.13 -4.03
N PHE A 136 -5.36 -2.65 -2.80
CA PHE A 136 -6.60 -2.94 -2.12
C PHE A 136 -6.72 -2.08 -0.87
N ALA A 137 -7.95 -1.77 -0.47
CA ALA A 137 -8.26 -1.06 0.76
C ALA A 137 -9.25 -1.84 1.62
N VAL A 138 -9.12 -1.68 2.93
CA VAL A 138 -10.07 -2.16 3.94
C VAL A 138 -10.35 -1.03 4.93
N SER A 139 -11.58 -0.93 5.42
CA SER A 139 -11.93 -0.04 6.53
C SER A 139 -11.75 -0.78 7.85
N THR A 140 -11.14 -0.12 8.84
CA THR A 140 -10.98 -0.65 10.20
C THR A 140 -11.58 0.31 11.22
N PRO A 141 -11.81 -0.11 12.48
CA PRO A 141 -12.24 0.80 13.54
C PRO A 141 -11.31 2.01 13.76
N ASP A 142 -10.02 1.84 13.45
CA ASP A 142 -8.95 2.82 13.65
C ASP A 142 -8.54 3.53 12.34
N GLY A 143 -9.42 3.50 11.33
CA GLY A 143 -9.21 4.14 10.03
C GLY A 143 -8.96 3.16 8.88
N PRO A 144 -8.97 3.62 7.63
CA PRO A 144 -8.75 2.77 6.47
C PRO A 144 -7.28 2.38 6.34
N VAL A 145 -7.03 1.19 5.77
CA VAL A 145 -5.70 0.71 5.41
C VAL A 145 -5.67 0.40 3.92
N VAL A 146 -4.68 0.94 3.20
CA VAL A 146 -4.42 0.64 1.79
C VAL A 146 -3.13 -0.16 1.68
N VAL A 147 -3.16 -1.28 0.97
CA VAL A 147 -1.97 -2.03 0.59
C VAL A 147 -1.79 -1.89 -0.91
N HIS A 148 -0.71 -1.23 -1.32
CA HIS A 148 -0.39 -0.89 -2.69
C HIS A 148 0.81 -1.71 -3.18
N LEU A 149 0.66 -2.31 -4.36
CA LEU A 149 1.73 -2.98 -5.10
C LEU A 149 2.22 -2.11 -6.24
N GLY A 150 3.44 -1.60 -6.07
CA GLY A 150 4.17 -0.92 -7.14
C GLY A 150 5.33 -1.76 -7.66
N GLY A 151 5.39 -1.91 -8.98
CA GLY A 151 6.53 -2.47 -9.72
C GLY A 151 7.40 -1.38 -10.35
N MET A 152 8.64 -1.76 -10.69
CA MET A 152 9.50 -0.94 -11.57
C MET A 152 8.83 -0.76 -12.93
N ASP A 153 8.36 -1.88 -13.49
CA ASP A 153 7.63 -1.98 -14.76
C ASP A 153 6.43 -2.96 -14.60
N THR A 154 5.72 -3.23 -15.70
CA THR A 154 4.58 -4.16 -15.71
C THR A 154 4.99 -5.63 -15.48
N ALA A 155 6.17 -6.06 -15.92
CA ALA A 155 6.65 -7.43 -15.72
C ALA A 155 6.99 -7.68 -14.25
N GLU A 156 7.68 -6.72 -13.64
CA GLU A 156 8.03 -6.68 -12.23
C GLU A 156 6.77 -6.66 -11.34
N HIS A 157 5.79 -5.81 -11.67
CA HIS A 157 4.49 -5.82 -11.03
C HIS A 157 3.83 -7.21 -11.09
N THR A 158 3.84 -7.86 -12.26
CA THR A 158 3.25 -9.19 -12.47
C THR A 158 3.96 -10.26 -11.64
N ALA A 159 5.30 -10.21 -11.57
CA ALA A 159 6.11 -11.15 -10.80
C ALA A 159 5.82 -11.07 -9.29
N MET A 160 5.45 -9.89 -8.79
CA MET A 160 5.16 -9.65 -7.37
C MET A 160 3.71 -9.89 -6.96
N LEU A 161 2.78 -10.10 -7.91
CA LEU A 161 1.36 -10.39 -7.60
C LEU A 161 1.18 -11.52 -6.57
N PRO A 162 1.95 -12.63 -6.58
CA PRO A 162 1.78 -13.69 -5.59
C PRO A 162 2.01 -13.25 -4.13
N ALA A 163 2.85 -12.23 -3.90
CA ALA A 163 3.10 -11.65 -2.58
C ALA A 163 1.95 -10.73 -2.15
N TYR A 164 1.46 -9.89 -3.06
CA TYR A 164 0.28 -9.06 -2.84
C TYR A 164 -0.98 -9.90 -2.54
N GLU A 165 -1.21 -10.97 -3.29
CA GLU A 165 -2.32 -11.90 -3.06
C GLU A 165 -2.16 -12.68 -1.75
N LEU A 166 -0.94 -12.84 -1.23
CA LEU A 166 -0.70 -13.38 0.11
C LEU A 166 -1.10 -12.39 1.18
N ALA A 167 -0.70 -11.12 1.06
CA ALA A 167 -1.14 -10.07 1.96
C ALA A 167 -2.67 -9.98 1.98
N LYS A 168 -3.32 -9.83 0.81
CA LYS A 168 -4.78 -9.69 0.69
C LYS A 168 -5.55 -10.84 1.33
N ARG A 169 -5.20 -12.09 1.01
CA ARG A 169 -5.97 -13.26 1.49
C ARG A 169 -5.76 -13.58 2.97
N SER A 170 -4.62 -13.18 3.53
CA SER A 170 -4.25 -13.48 4.92
C SER A 170 -4.62 -12.37 5.90
N LEU A 171 -5.17 -11.26 5.38
CA LEU A 171 -5.50 -10.07 6.16
C LEU A 171 -6.52 -10.37 7.25
N LYS A 172 -6.31 -9.81 8.44
CA LYS A 172 -7.25 -9.84 9.56
C LYS A 172 -7.21 -8.49 10.27
N LEU A 173 -8.26 -8.17 11.01
CA LEU A 173 -8.19 -7.09 12.00
C LEU A 173 -7.11 -7.44 13.05
N GLY A 174 -6.35 -6.42 13.46
CA GLY A 174 -5.20 -6.53 14.37
C GLY A 174 -5.56 -6.53 15.84
#